data_AF-A0ABD2J9S9-F1
#
_entry.id   AF-A0ABD2J9S9-F1
#
_cell.length_a   1.000
_cell.length_b   1.000
_cell.length_c   1.000
_cell.angle_alpha   90.00
_cell.angle_beta   90.00
_cell.angle_gamma   90.00
#
_symmetry.space_group_name_H-M   'P 1'
#
loop_
_entity.id
_entity.type
_entity.pdbx_description
1 polymer ?
#
loop_
_entity_poly.entity_id
_entity_poly.type
_entity_poly.pdbx_seq_one_letter_code
_entity_poly.pdbx_strand_id
1 'polypeptide(L)'
;MVLVSVFCAQLLKCPVKSLRDRLNHPEDRSIVLKHLIGRKVRTTYNDRNGMRKTFFVSGISDQGAAFLPAYGHLRRPFNINVAAHFYARHRIKLHFPYAPCIIERFSGGGEDRHFPLELLEIVDDQDHECWLGRLFTEIGETDQKSSKSSSSSSSSTQTLRLPDDVEMTENIGRNECSQMSPSFW
;
A
#
# COMPACT_ATOMS: atom_id res chain seq x y z
N MET A 1 12.52 -13.34 7.59
CA MET A 1 12.51 -13.13 6.12
C MET A 1 11.25 -13.73 5.56
N VAL A 2 10.38 -12.92 4.95
CA VAL A 2 9.06 -13.35 4.46
C VAL A 2 8.91 -12.94 2.99
N LEU A 3 8.39 -13.82 2.12
CA LEU A 3 8.07 -13.47 0.74
C LEU A 3 6.87 -12.50 0.70
N VAL A 4 6.92 -11.48 -0.15
CA VAL A 4 5.84 -10.49 -0.26
C VAL A 4 4.51 -11.17 -0.62
N SER A 5 4.51 -12.13 -1.54
CA SER A 5 3.34 -12.98 -1.85
C SER A 5 2.77 -13.73 -0.64
N VAL A 6 3.59 -14.24 0.27
CA VAL A 6 3.14 -14.93 1.50
C VAL A 6 2.55 -13.92 2.49
N PHE A 7 3.20 -12.77 2.69
CA PHE A 7 2.71 -11.67 3.52
C PHE A 7 1.33 -11.17 3.05
N CYS A 8 1.15 -10.95 1.75
CA CYS A 8 -0.12 -10.50 1.19
C CYS A 8 -1.23 -11.55 1.38
N ALA A 9 -0.90 -12.83 1.23
CA ALA A 9 -1.83 -13.93 1.43
C ALA A 9 -2.27 -14.06 2.90
N GLN A 10 -1.34 -13.90 3.85
CA GLN A 10 -1.64 -13.86 5.28
C GLN A 10 -2.55 -12.67 5.64
N LEU A 11 -2.21 -11.47 5.17
CA LEU A 11 -2.96 -10.23 5.40
C LEU A 11 -4.41 -10.32 4.87
N LEU A 12 -4.60 -10.93 3.70
CA LEU A 12 -5.92 -11.15 3.09
C LEU A 12 -6.60 -12.46 3.53
N LYS A 13 -6.04 -13.15 4.54
CA LYS A 13 -6.53 -14.44 5.10
C LYS A 13 -6.84 -15.49 4.01
N CYS A 14 -6.04 -15.54 2.95
CA CYS A 14 -6.28 -16.37 1.76
C CYS A 14 -5.06 -17.24 1.40
N PRO A 15 -5.23 -18.33 0.61
CA PRO A 15 -4.08 -19.09 0.12
C PRO A 15 -3.37 -18.34 -1.02
N VAL A 16 -2.04 -18.43 -1.10
CA VAL A 16 -1.21 -17.74 -2.12
C VAL A 16 -1.70 -17.98 -3.56
N LYS A 17 -2.28 -19.16 -3.84
CA LYS A 17 -2.86 -19.49 -5.16
C LYS A 17 -4.02 -18.57 -5.58
N SER A 18 -4.81 -18.08 -4.63
CA SER A 18 -5.94 -17.17 -4.83
C SER A 18 -5.58 -15.69 -4.69
N LEU A 19 -4.30 -15.39 -4.41
CA LEU A 19 -3.83 -14.02 -4.18
C LEU A 19 -4.04 -13.11 -5.40
N ARG A 20 -3.96 -13.66 -6.62
CA ARG A 20 -4.32 -12.96 -7.85
C ARG A 20 -5.74 -12.41 -7.78
N ASP A 21 -6.69 -13.28 -7.49
CA ASP A 21 -8.11 -12.97 -7.64
C ASP A 21 -8.58 -12.00 -6.55
N ARG A 22 -7.99 -12.11 -5.35
CA ARG A 22 -8.12 -11.09 -4.28
C ARG A 22 -7.48 -9.76 -4.66
N LEU A 23 -6.21 -9.72 -5.07
CA LEU A 23 -5.51 -8.46 -5.42
C LEU A 23 -6.05 -7.77 -6.69
N ASN A 24 -6.85 -8.44 -7.51
CA ASN A 24 -7.63 -7.79 -8.56
C ASN A 24 -8.70 -6.84 -7.96
N HIS A 25 -9.29 -7.20 -6.80
CA HIS A 25 -10.26 -6.36 -6.10
C HIS A 25 -9.58 -5.07 -5.58
N PRO A 26 -10.15 -3.88 -5.85
CA PRO A 26 -9.49 -2.61 -5.53
C PRO A 26 -9.37 -2.37 -4.01
N GLU A 27 -10.32 -2.89 -3.22
CA GLU A 27 -10.32 -2.77 -1.75
C GLU A 27 -9.19 -3.60 -1.13
N ASP A 28 -9.08 -4.89 -1.49
CA ASP A 28 -7.98 -5.77 -1.05
C ASP A 28 -6.62 -5.20 -1.43
N ARG A 29 -6.47 -4.73 -2.68
CA ARG A 29 -5.24 -4.08 -3.15
C ARG A 29 -4.91 -2.82 -2.35
N SER A 30 -5.92 -2.06 -1.91
CA SER A 30 -5.74 -0.88 -1.06
C SER A 30 -5.34 -1.25 0.37
N ILE A 31 -5.92 -2.31 0.96
CA ILE A 31 -5.52 -2.85 2.26
C ILE A 31 -4.07 -3.31 2.22
N VAL A 32 -3.69 -4.12 1.23
CA VAL A 32 -2.31 -4.61 1.08
C VAL A 32 -1.33 -3.46 0.81
N LEU A 33 -1.71 -2.49 -0.02
CA LEU A 33 -0.88 -1.30 -0.27
C LEU A 33 -0.65 -0.50 1.02
N LYS A 34 -1.67 -0.28 1.85
CA LYS A 34 -1.55 0.42 3.15
C LYS A 34 -0.51 -0.21 4.08
N HIS A 35 -0.37 -1.54 4.05
CA HIS A 35 0.60 -2.27 4.88
C HIS A 35 1.98 -2.48 4.24
N LEU A 36 2.09 -2.36 2.91
CA LEU A 36 3.37 -2.50 2.19
C LEU A 36 4.05 -1.18 1.84
N ILE A 37 3.33 -0.08 1.61
CA ILE A 37 3.92 1.17 1.13
C ILE A 37 4.99 1.69 2.09
N GLY A 38 6.13 2.11 1.54
CA GLY A 38 7.30 2.51 2.34
C GLY A 38 8.07 1.35 2.99
N ARG A 39 7.62 0.08 2.93
CA ARG A 39 8.44 -1.05 3.37
C ARG A 39 9.62 -1.28 2.43
N LYS A 40 10.74 -1.67 3.03
CA LYS A 40 11.99 -2.11 2.40
C LYS A 40 11.81 -3.55 1.90
N VAL A 41 12.02 -3.78 0.60
CA VAL A 41 11.93 -5.11 -0.04
C VAL A 41 13.19 -5.40 -0.83
N ARG A 42 13.57 -6.67 -0.90
CA ARG A 42 14.73 -7.15 -1.66
C ARG A 42 14.29 -8.22 -2.65
N THR A 43 15.01 -8.29 -3.76
CA THR A 43 14.81 -9.31 -4.80
C THR A 43 15.41 -10.65 -4.35
N THR A 44 14.68 -11.74 -4.57
CA THR A 44 15.13 -13.10 -4.21
C THR A 44 16.20 -13.64 -5.16
N TYR A 45 16.30 -13.06 -6.35
CA TYR A 45 17.25 -13.37 -7.42
C TYR A 45 18.39 -12.35 -7.47
N ASN A 46 19.52 -12.77 -8.06
CA ASN A 46 20.66 -11.88 -8.31
C ASN A 46 20.54 -11.26 -9.71
N ASP A 47 20.88 -9.97 -9.86
CA ASP A 47 21.02 -9.34 -11.18
C ASP A 47 22.41 -9.63 -11.79
N ARG A 48 22.68 -9.13 -13.01
CA ARG A 48 23.92 -9.35 -13.77
C ARG A 48 25.22 -8.97 -13.05
N ASN A 49 25.14 -8.15 -12.00
CA ASN A 49 26.26 -7.77 -11.13
C ASN A 49 26.44 -8.70 -9.91
N GLY A 50 25.71 -9.82 -9.85
CA GLY A 50 25.72 -10.77 -8.74
C GLY A 50 24.95 -10.31 -7.50
N MET A 51 24.45 -9.06 -7.46
CA MET A 51 23.80 -8.48 -6.28
C MET A 51 22.28 -8.63 -6.33
N ARG A 52 21.66 -8.77 -5.15
CA ARG A 52 20.22 -8.65 -4.96
C ARG A 52 19.84 -7.18 -4.81
N LYS A 53 19.00 -6.66 -5.70
CA LYS A 53 18.47 -5.30 -5.58
C LYS A 53 17.56 -5.19 -4.34
N THR A 54 17.74 -4.13 -3.55
CA THR A 54 16.85 -3.72 -2.45
C THR A 54 16.27 -2.34 -2.77
N PHE A 55 15.00 -2.10 -2.46
CA PHE A 55 14.28 -0.86 -2.74
C PHE A 55 13.07 -0.68 -1.80
N PHE A 56 12.32 0.42 -1.92
CA PHE A 56 11.12 0.70 -1.14
C PHE A 56 9.84 0.56 -1.98
N VAL A 57 8.81 -0.08 -1.44
CA VAL A 57 7.51 -0.24 -2.11
C VAL A 57 6.84 1.11 -2.30
N SER A 58 6.55 1.47 -3.56
CA SER A 58 5.88 2.71 -3.93
C SER A 58 4.42 2.51 -4.38
N GLY A 59 4.03 1.27 -4.70
CA GLY A 59 2.69 0.94 -5.19
C GLY A 59 2.50 -0.55 -5.46
N ILE A 60 1.27 -0.92 -5.83
CA ILE A 60 0.90 -2.22 -6.39
C ILE A 60 0.15 -1.93 -7.70
N SER A 61 0.46 -2.66 -8.77
CA SER A 61 -0.21 -2.50 -10.07
C SER A 61 -1.65 -3.01 -10.08
N ASP A 62 -2.43 -2.53 -11.04
CA ASP A 62 -3.73 -3.06 -11.43
C ASP A 62 -3.60 -4.36 -12.26
N GLN A 63 -2.60 -4.43 -13.13
CA GLN A 63 -2.34 -5.55 -14.04
C GLN A 63 -1.22 -6.47 -13.54
N GLY A 64 -1.21 -7.70 -14.04
CA GLY A 64 -0.16 -8.68 -13.75
C GLY A 64 1.04 -8.62 -14.70
N ALA A 65 2.13 -9.30 -14.31
CA ALA A 65 3.41 -9.34 -15.04
C ALA A 65 3.33 -9.80 -16.52
N ALA A 66 2.29 -10.54 -16.90
CA ALA A 66 2.02 -10.96 -18.28
C ALA A 66 1.50 -9.84 -19.19
N PHE A 67 1.02 -8.73 -18.63
CA PHE A 67 0.44 -7.61 -19.37
C PHE A 67 1.25 -6.32 -19.20
N LEU A 68 1.83 -6.10 -18.02
CA LEU A 68 2.68 -4.94 -17.74
C LEU A 68 3.94 -4.92 -18.63
N PRO A 69 4.32 -3.76 -19.20
CA PRO A 69 5.58 -3.58 -19.90
C PRO A 69 6.78 -3.58 -18.93
N ALA A 70 7.88 -4.26 -19.31
CA ALA A 70 9.11 -4.34 -18.49
C ALA A 70 10.08 -3.16 -18.71
N TYR A 71 9.94 -2.52 -19.86
CA TYR A 71 10.54 -1.26 -20.28
C TYR A 71 9.35 -0.46 -20.84
N GLY A 72 9.22 0.83 -20.57
CA GLY A 72 8.00 1.56 -20.88
C GLY A 72 7.83 1.86 -22.37
N HIS A 73 7.79 3.14 -22.75
CA HIS A 73 7.32 3.53 -24.09
C HIS A 73 8.44 3.49 -25.15
N LEU A 74 8.95 2.28 -25.41
CA LEU A 74 9.90 1.99 -26.48
C LEU A 74 9.29 2.34 -27.86
N ARG A 75 10.03 3.09 -28.68
CA ARG A 75 9.51 3.73 -29.91
C ARG A 75 9.14 2.79 -31.07
N ARG A 76 9.24 1.46 -30.92
CA ARG A 76 8.86 0.40 -31.90
C ARG A 76 8.91 -0.99 -31.22
N PRO A 77 8.33 -2.06 -31.81
CA PRO A 77 7.30 -2.91 -31.17
C PRO A 77 7.80 -3.98 -30.17
N PHE A 78 8.89 -3.72 -29.45
CA PHE A 78 9.40 -4.60 -28.41
C PHE A 78 8.64 -4.43 -27.08
N ASN A 79 7.33 -4.74 -27.10
CA ASN A 79 6.46 -4.80 -25.94
C ASN A 79 6.79 -6.04 -25.08
N ILE A 80 8.02 -6.09 -24.56
CA ILE A 80 8.49 -7.14 -23.66
C ILE A 80 7.78 -6.94 -22.32
N ASN A 81 6.83 -7.82 -22.00
CA ASN A 81 6.17 -7.80 -20.71
C ASN A 81 7.12 -8.24 -19.57
N VAL A 82 6.76 -7.93 -18.33
CA VAL A 82 7.57 -8.24 -17.13
C VAL A 82 7.87 -9.74 -17.04
N ALA A 83 6.90 -10.61 -17.35
CA ALA A 83 7.10 -12.06 -17.36
C ALA A 83 8.18 -12.52 -18.37
N ALA A 84 8.15 -12.00 -19.60
CA ALA A 84 9.12 -12.30 -20.64
C ALA A 84 10.51 -11.71 -20.31
N HIS A 85 10.56 -10.54 -19.67
CA HIS A 85 11.81 -9.97 -19.15
C HIS A 85 12.48 -10.90 -18.14
N PHE A 86 11.73 -11.40 -17.15
CA PHE A 86 12.28 -12.32 -16.14
C PHE A 86 12.75 -13.65 -16.76
N TYR A 87 12.00 -14.18 -17.72
CA TYR A 87 12.39 -15.40 -18.43
C TYR A 87 13.63 -15.20 -19.32
N ALA A 88 13.72 -14.09 -20.07
CA ALA A 88 14.83 -13.83 -20.99
C ALA A 88 16.11 -13.37 -20.28
N ARG A 89 16.01 -12.47 -19.28
CA ARG A 89 17.16 -11.87 -18.58
C ARG A 89 17.69 -12.75 -17.45
N HIS A 90 16.79 -13.34 -16.64
CA HIS A 90 17.16 -14.05 -15.41
C HIS A 90 16.94 -15.57 -15.50
N ARG A 91 16.37 -16.08 -16.60
CA ARG A 91 15.95 -17.50 -16.76
C ARG A 91 14.88 -17.95 -15.75
N ILE A 92 14.18 -17.00 -15.15
CA ILE A 92 13.11 -17.25 -14.17
C ILE A 92 11.77 -17.35 -14.92
N LYS A 93 11.15 -18.53 -14.89
CA LYS A 93 9.75 -18.70 -15.30
C LYS A 93 8.87 -18.36 -14.10
N LEU A 94 8.00 -17.36 -14.24
CA LEU A 94 7.09 -16.97 -13.17
C LEU A 94 6.03 -18.07 -12.90
N HIS A 95 5.65 -18.26 -11.64
CA HIS A 95 4.56 -19.16 -11.24
C HIS A 95 3.20 -18.45 -11.28
N PHE A 96 3.16 -17.17 -10.89
CA PHE A 96 1.96 -16.33 -10.88
C PHE A 96 2.07 -15.13 -11.85
N PRO A 97 2.32 -15.33 -13.17
CA PRO A 97 2.53 -14.23 -14.12
C PRO A 97 1.32 -13.31 -14.29
N TYR A 98 0.12 -13.75 -13.88
CA TYR A 98 -1.12 -12.96 -13.93
C TYR A 98 -1.48 -12.28 -12.60
N ALA A 99 -0.68 -12.45 -11.54
CA ALA A 99 -0.83 -11.71 -10.30
C ALA A 99 -0.18 -10.31 -10.44
N PRO A 100 -0.69 -9.28 -9.72
CA PRO A 100 -0.08 -7.95 -9.70
C PRO A 100 1.39 -7.91 -9.31
N CYS A 101 2.03 -6.77 -9.61
CA CYS A 101 3.42 -6.47 -9.32
C CYS A 101 3.53 -5.37 -8.27
N ILE A 102 4.62 -5.39 -7.51
CA ILE A 102 5.09 -4.24 -6.73
C ILE A 102 5.68 -3.19 -7.69
N ILE A 103 5.37 -1.93 -7.42
CA ILE A 103 5.88 -0.76 -8.14
C ILE A 103 7.01 -0.12 -7.32
N GLU A 104 8.13 0.14 -7.98
CA GLU A 104 9.20 1.04 -7.55
C GLU A 104 9.13 2.32 -8.40
N ARG A 105 8.87 3.47 -7.78
CA ARG A 105 8.82 4.77 -8.47
C ARG A 105 10.15 5.50 -8.38
N PHE A 106 10.52 6.23 -9.44
CA PHE A 106 11.74 7.03 -9.49
C PHE A 106 11.43 8.52 -9.43
N SER A 107 11.72 9.15 -8.30
CA SER A 107 11.44 10.58 -8.03
C SER A 107 12.12 11.58 -8.99
N GLY A 108 13.05 11.12 -9.83
CA GLY A 108 13.76 11.91 -10.86
C GLY A 108 13.23 11.72 -12.28
N GLY A 109 11.95 11.37 -12.47
CA GLY A 109 11.34 11.24 -13.80
C GLY A 109 11.73 9.97 -14.58
N GLY A 110 12.23 8.94 -13.88
CA GLY A 110 12.49 7.63 -14.48
C GLY A 110 11.21 6.77 -14.60
N GLU A 111 11.18 5.83 -15.53
CA GLU A 111 10.04 4.91 -15.69
C GLU A 111 9.83 4.01 -14.44
N ASP A 112 8.58 3.86 -14.01
CA ASP A 112 8.15 2.98 -12.92
C ASP A 112 8.55 1.51 -13.20
N ARG A 113 9.19 0.86 -12.22
CA ARG A 113 9.64 -0.54 -12.36
C ARG A 113 8.71 -1.51 -11.65
N HIS A 114 8.44 -2.63 -12.31
CA HIS A 114 7.45 -3.62 -11.91
C HIS A 114 8.11 -4.95 -11.52
N PHE A 115 7.85 -5.40 -10.28
CA PHE A 115 8.44 -6.60 -9.71
C PHE A 115 7.36 -7.62 -9.27
N PRO A 116 7.37 -8.87 -9.76
CA PRO A 116 6.42 -9.90 -9.34
C PRO A 116 6.50 -10.21 -7.84
N LEU A 117 5.34 -10.38 -7.18
CA LEU A 117 5.19 -10.63 -5.73
C LEU A 117 5.92 -11.90 -5.21
N GLU A 118 6.21 -12.85 -6.10
CA GLU A 118 6.95 -14.08 -5.83
C GLU A 118 8.48 -13.91 -5.86
N LEU A 119 8.98 -12.82 -6.46
CA LEU A 119 10.41 -12.53 -6.60
C LEU A 119 10.93 -11.52 -5.56
N LEU A 120 10.14 -11.25 -4.52
CA LEU A 120 10.43 -10.28 -3.48
C LEU A 120 10.32 -10.88 -2.08
N GLU A 121 11.30 -10.56 -1.24
CA GLU A 121 11.34 -10.79 0.20
C GLU A 121 11.28 -9.44 0.93
N ILE A 122 10.53 -9.35 2.03
CA ILE A 122 10.53 -8.16 2.89
C ILE A 122 11.85 -8.14 3.68
N VAL A 123 12.48 -6.96 3.76
CA VAL A 123 13.70 -6.72 4.54
C VAL A 123 13.29 -6.08 5.85
N ASP A 124 13.01 -6.94 6.81
CA ASP A 124 12.56 -6.54 8.14
C ASP A 124 13.78 -6.23 9.02
N ASP A 125 13.97 -4.95 9.34
CA ASP A 125 14.98 -4.49 10.30
C ASP A 125 14.43 -4.48 11.77
N GLN A 126 13.20 -5.00 12.01
CA GLN A 126 12.52 -5.11 13.32
C GLN A 126 11.62 -6.35 13.42
N ASP A 127 11.31 -6.78 14.66
CA ASP A 127 10.77 -8.10 14.99
C ASP A 127 9.34 -8.39 14.48
N HIS A 128 9.21 -9.37 13.58
CA HIS A 128 7.93 -9.73 12.96
C HIS A 128 6.99 -10.56 13.83
N GLU A 129 7.49 -11.22 14.87
CA GLU A 129 6.68 -12.06 15.76
C GLU A 129 5.61 -11.22 16.49
N CYS A 130 5.95 -10.01 16.91
CA CYS A 130 5.04 -9.08 17.56
C CYS A 130 4.01 -8.43 16.61
N TRP A 131 4.30 -8.32 15.31
CA TRP A 131 3.39 -7.62 14.38
C TRP A 131 2.26 -8.52 13.88
N LEU A 132 2.55 -9.78 13.52
CA LEU A 132 1.52 -10.72 13.08
C LEU A 132 0.46 -10.95 14.16
N GLY A 133 0.86 -11.04 15.43
CA GLY A 133 -0.09 -11.14 16.56
C GLY A 133 -1.08 -9.98 16.62
N ARG A 134 -0.59 -8.73 16.52
CA ARG A 134 -1.44 -7.52 16.58
C ARG A 134 -2.41 -7.43 15.39
N LEU A 135 -1.99 -7.83 14.20
CA LEU A 135 -2.84 -7.86 13.01
C LEU A 135 -4.06 -8.79 13.19
N PHE A 136 -3.90 -9.91 13.90
CA PHE A 136 -5.03 -10.78 14.23
C PHE A 136 -5.97 -10.20 15.29
N THR A 137 -5.47 -9.38 16.22
CA THR A 137 -6.30 -8.66 17.20
C THR A 137 -7.19 -7.60 16.55
N GLU A 138 -6.61 -6.69 15.75
CA GLU A 138 -7.35 -5.55 15.18
C GLU A 138 -8.49 -5.98 14.22
N ILE A 139 -8.30 -7.08 13.49
CA ILE A 139 -9.32 -7.64 12.57
C ILE A 139 -10.31 -8.58 13.33
N GLY A 140 -10.16 -8.76 14.64
CA GLY A 140 -11.08 -9.52 15.49
C GLY A 140 -12.16 -8.66 16.18
N GLU A 141 -11.85 -7.39 16.47
CA GLU A 141 -12.70 -6.53 17.29
C GLU A 141 -13.80 -5.78 16.51
N THR A 142 -13.80 -5.86 15.17
CA THR A 142 -14.72 -5.09 14.32
C THR A 142 -16.14 -5.66 14.23
N ASP A 143 -16.35 -6.94 14.55
CA ASP A 143 -17.65 -7.64 14.43
C ASP A 143 -18.47 -7.72 15.74
N GLN A 144 -18.05 -7.07 16.84
CA GLN A 144 -18.81 -7.06 18.11
C GLN A 144 -19.20 -5.65 18.60
N LYS A 145 -20.06 -4.96 17.84
CA LYS A 145 -20.89 -3.88 18.42
C LYS A 145 -22.28 -3.69 17.81
N SER A 146 -22.97 -4.80 17.55
CA SER A 146 -24.42 -4.77 17.32
C SER A 146 -25.19 -4.34 18.58
N SER A 147 -25.93 -3.24 18.44
CA SER A 147 -27.21 -2.94 19.13
C SER A 147 -27.42 -3.43 20.59
N LYS A 148 -27.45 -2.48 21.53
CA LYS A 148 -28.41 -2.49 22.66
C LYS A 148 -28.86 -1.05 22.98
N SER A 149 -30.15 -0.89 23.24
CA SER A 149 -30.83 0.39 23.47
C SER A 149 -31.37 0.50 24.91
N SER A 150 -32.17 1.53 25.18
CA SER A 150 -33.02 1.76 26.37
C SER A 150 -32.37 2.01 27.76
N SER A 151 -32.12 3.30 28.04
CA SER A 151 -32.81 4.15 29.07
C SER A 151 -32.61 4.01 30.60
N SER A 152 -32.93 5.14 31.27
CA SER A 152 -33.39 5.37 32.67
C SER A 152 -32.41 5.34 33.88
N SER A 153 -31.74 6.48 34.10
CA SER A 153 -31.87 7.38 35.28
C SER A 153 -31.80 6.90 36.75
N SER A 154 -30.76 7.34 37.48
CA SER A 154 -30.84 8.02 38.81
C SER A 154 -29.43 8.57 39.20
N SER A 155 -29.18 9.88 39.23
CA SER A 155 -29.49 10.88 40.28
C SER A 155 -28.50 10.94 41.46
N SER A 156 -27.75 12.05 41.57
CA SER A 156 -27.12 12.61 42.80
C SER A 156 -26.69 14.07 42.54
N THR A 157 -26.63 14.90 43.58
CA THR A 157 -26.77 16.38 43.48
C THR A 157 -25.49 17.18 43.78
N GLN A 158 -25.53 18.49 43.46
CA GLN A 158 -24.62 19.60 43.84
C GLN A 158 -23.47 19.93 42.85
N THR A 159 -23.05 21.21 42.66
CA THR A 159 -23.58 22.50 43.20
C THR A 159 -23.43 23.69 42.22
N LEU A 160 -24.06 24.82 42.58
CA LEU A 160 -24.10 26.10 41.85
C LEU A 160 -22.72 26.78 41.63
N ARG A 161 -22.55 27.48 40.49
CA ARG A 161 -22.26 28.94 40.40
C ARG A 161 -22.59 29.53 39.00
N LEU A 162 -22.98 30.81 39.02
CA LEU A 162 -23.24 31.83 37.97
C LEU A 162 -23.09 33.21 38.67
N PRO A 163 -23.14 34.40 38.03
CA PRO A 163 -23.42 34.75 36.61
C PRO A 163 -22.13 34.76 35.72
N ASP A 164 -21.80 35.63 34.74
CA ASP A 164 -22.27 36.96 34.27
C ASP A 164 -22.08 37.14 32.73
N ASP A 165 -22.68 38.20 32.14
CA ASP A 165 -22.80 38.46 30.69
C ASP A 165 -21.60 39.19 30.03
N VAL A 166 -21.35 38.94 28.73
CA VAL A 166 -20.70 39.88 27.77
C VAL A 166 -21.30 39.69 26.35
N GLU A 167 -21.41 40.76 25.58
CA GLU A 167 -22.07 40.84 24.27
C GLU A 167 -21.26 40.39 23.02
N MET A 168 -21.98 40.37 21.89
CA MET A 168 -21.57 40.43 20.47
C MET A 168 -20.11 40.88 20.18
N THR A 169 -19.41 40.32 19.19
CA THR A 169 -19.68 40.64 17.76
C THR A 169 -18.85 39.75 16.83
N GLU A 170 -19.44 39.29 15.72
CA GLU A 170 -18.68 38.88 14.53
C GLU A 170 -18.79 39.97 13.45
N ASN A 171 -17.65 40.43 12.92
CA ASN A 171 -17.64 41.49 11.92
C ASN A 171 -16.57 41.25 10.84
N ILE A 172 -17.05 40.90 9.64
CA ILE A 172 -16.49 41.12 8.30
C ILE A 172 -14.94 41.19 8.18
N GLY A 173 -14.35 40.14 7.61
CA GLY A 173 -12.95 40.13 7.17
C GLY A 173 -12.78 39.50 5.78
N ARG A 174 -13.01 40.28 4.71
CA ARG A 174 -12.55 39.88 3.36
C ARG A 174 -11.03 40.01 3.29
N ASN A 175 -10.38 39.11 2.55
CA ASN A 175 -9.36 39.53 1.58
C ASN A 175 -9.14 38.44 0.52
N GLU A 176 -9.16 38.86 -0.74
CA GLU A 176 -8.68 38.06 -1.87
C GLU A 176 -7.15 38.16 -1.92
N CYS A 177 -6.47 37.12 -2.40
CA CYS A 177 -5.09 37.24 -2.86
C CYS A 177 -4.90 36.38 -4.11
N SER A 178 -4.71 37.04 -5.26
CA SER A 178 -4.59 36.42 -6.57
C SER A 178 -3.19 36.59 -7.14
N GLN A 179 -2.72 35.58 -7.88
CA GLN A 179 -1.46 35.60 -8.65
C GLN A 179 -0.19 35.63 -7.76
N MET A 180 1.00 35.23 -8.21
CA MET A 180 1.52 35.06 -9.57
C MET A 180 2.34 33.77 -9.74
N SER A 181 2.42 33.27 -10.98
CA SER A 181 3.47 32.35 -11.42
C SER A 181 4.74 33.12 -11.77
N PRO A 182 5.93 32.48 -11.67
CA PRO A 182 7.02 32.76 -12.60
C PRO A 182 7.51 31.49 -13.28
N SER A 183 7.50 31.49 -14.60
CA SER A 183 8.24 30.54 -15.45
C SER A 183 9.65 31.09 -15.72
N PHE A 184 10.71 30.30 -15.54
CA PHE A 184 11.94 30.42 -16.31
C PHE A 184 12.86 29.20 -16.14
N TRP A 185 13.39 28.72 -17.29
CA TRP A 185 14.41 27.69 -17.50
C TRP A 185 14.16 26.33 -16.83
#